data_AF-A0A7C6DS69-F1
#
_entry.id   AF-A0A7C6DS69-F1
#
_cell.length_a   1.000
_cell.length_b   1.000
_cell.length_c   1.000
_cell.angle_alpha   90.00
_cell.angle_beta   90.00
_cell.angle_gamma   90.00
#
_symmetry.space_group_name_H-M   'P 1'
#
loop_
_entity.id
_entity.type
_entity.pdbx_description
1 polymer ?
#
loop_
_entity_poly.entity_id
_entity_poly.type
_entity_poly.pdbx_seq_one_letter_code
_entity_poly.pdbx_strand_id
1 'polypeptide(L)'
;MLKAIPLKVFPLTRDINNSNYILFEFFLLLENLSKYKYSGYIEVKGSKNSFIIIIDEGLIVSYVDTTDTPHEISNLIFKYRIEEEIKAITYTMPIGFSNILRGFYLFENQIMNYNLTNYRDWESLLLKLAKKNTTGIIEIEIQGQTYYMLIKSGNIFLRTDTLNNNNLIISSYYYNEVILKKIKNGARCIINVTGIDNKELEEKLKENDIKHSLVRELEVREAKFFGLSGNTISLSQEIIDFWVSTLQTTKIGVKIEGLEGNLNAQTKPDPKLPPDVIQLPSNIIQRIKIRDRKIMSGEKIIVYPEIL
;
A
#
# COMPACT_ATOMS: atom_id res chain seq x y z
N MET A 1 -6.47 5.54 21.79
CA MET A 1 -5.50 4.73 21.02
C MET A 1 -6.30 3.75 20.19
N LEU A 2 -6.35 3.95 18.87
CA LEU A 2 -6.99 3.00 17.97
C LEU A 2 -6.10 1.75 17.89
N LYS A 3 -6.70 0.57 18.06
CA LYS A 3 -6.07 -0.66 17.58
C LYS A 3 -6.15 -0.58 16.06
N ALA A 4 -5.01 -0.53 15.37
CA ALA A 4 -4.96 -0.80 13.94
C ALA A 4 -5.81 -2.05 13.67
N ILE A 5 -6.70 -2.02 12.68
CA ILE A 5 -7.48 -3.21 12.30
C ILE A 5 -6.44 -4.28 11.97
N PRO A 6 -6.34 -5.37 12.75
CA PRO A 6 -5.29 -6.34 12.52
C PRO A 6 -5.47 -6.90 11.12
N LEU A 7 -4.46 -6.88 10.26
CA LEU A 7 -4.62 -7.40 8.90
C LEU A 7 -5.01 -8.89 8.86
N LYS A 8 -4.75 -9.61 9.96
CA LYS A 8 -5.29 -10.96 10.24
C LYS A 8 -6.83 -11.04 10.24
N VAL A 9 -7.53 -9.90 10.34
CA VAL A 9 -8.99 -9.77 10.23
C VAL A 9 -9.47 -9.87 8.80
N PHE A 10 -8.61 -9.71 7.79
CA PHE A 10 -8.91 -10.04 6.40
C PHE A 10 -8.67 -11.55 6.18
N PRO A 11 -9.68 -12.43 6.25
CA PRO A 11 -9.51 -13.85 6.03
C PRO A 11 -9.59 -14.03 4.51
N LEU A 12 -8.41 -14.02 3.92
CA LEU A 12 -8.22 -14.18 2.50
C LEU A 12 -8.41 -15.63 2.11
N THR A 13 -8.84 -15.84 0.86
CA THR A 13 -8.88 -17.18 0.30
C THR A 13 -7.45 -17.70 0.20
N ARG A 14 -7.11 -18.65 1.09
CA ARG A 14 -5.95 -19.54 1.02
C ARG A 14 -4.58 -18.87 1.17
N ASP A 15 -3.86 -19.28 2.21
CA ASP A 15 -2.39 -19.25 2.25
C ASP A 15 -1.88 -19.99 1.01
N ILE A 16 -1.36 -19.27 0.01
CA ILE A 16 -0.68 -19.94 -1.11
C ILE A 16 0.70 -20.40 -0.65
N ASN A 17 1.33 -19.67 0.29
CA ASN A 17 2.67 -20.01 0.74
C ASN A 17 3.01 -19.32 2.07
N ASN A 18 3.34 -20.11 3.09
CA ASN A 18 3.97 -19.64 4.33
C ASN A 18 5.40 -20.18 4.34
N SER A 19 6.31 -19.41 3.76
CA SER A 19 7.67 -19.85 3.51
C SER A 19 8.68 -18.82 3.99
N ASN A 20 9.85 -19.32 4.38
CA ASN A 20 11.03 -18.48 4.53
C ASN A 20 11.61 -18.28 3.13
N TYR A 21 11.90 -17.05 2.78
CA TYR A 21 12.49 -16.68 1.51
C TYR A 21 13.84 -16.02 1.79
N ILE A 22 14.87 -16.45 1.07
CA ILE A 22 16.01 -15.57 0.86
C ILE A 22 15.59 -14.45 -0.10
N LEU A 23 16.24 -13.30 -0.02
CA LEU A 23 15.86 -12.10 -0.78
C LEU A 23 15.61 -12.34 -2.28
N PHE A 24 16.46 -13.15 -2.93
CA PHE A 24 16.31 -13.49 -4.36
C PHE A 24 14.99 -14.22 -4.63
N GLU A 25 14.62 -15.21 -3.82
CA GLU A 25 13.38 -15.97 -3.96
C GLU A 25 12.16 -15.09 -3.70
N PHE A 26 12.30 -14.11 -2.80
CA PHE A 26 11.25 -13.14 -2.54
C PHE A 26 11.03 -12.19 -3.73
N PHE A 27 12.09 -11.76 -4.43
CA PHE A 27 11.92 -11.01 -5.68
C PHE A 27 11.29 -11.86 -6.78
N LEU A 28 11.67 -13.14 -6.88
CA LEU A 28 11.04 -14.07 -7.81
C LEU A 28 9.55 -14.28 -7.49
N LEU A 29 9.17 -14.30 -6.21
CA LEU A 29 7.77 -14.30 -5.78
C LEU A 29 7.05 -13.06 -6.33
N LEU A 30 7.61 -11.86 -6.14
CA LEU A 30 7.00 -10.62 -6.63
C LEU A 30 6.86 -10.59 -8.16
N GLU A 31 7.87 -11.07 -8.90
CA GLU A 31 7.79 -11.20 -10.37
C GLU A 31 6.68 -12.15 -10.81
N ASN A 32 6.53 -13.29 -10.11
CA ASN A 32 5.45 -14.24 -10.37
C ASN A 32 4.07 -13.62 -10.08
N LEU A 33 3.91 -12.95 -8.94
CA LEU A 33 2.67 -12.26 -8.59
C LEU A 33 2.32 -11.18 -9.63
N SER A 34 3.34 -10.50 -10.18
CA SER A 34 3.19 -9.58 -11.29
C SER A 34 2.64 -10.27 -12.55
N LYS A 35 3.29 -11.36 -12.97
CA LYS A 35 2.91 -12.16 -14.14
C LYS A 35 1.48 -12.68 -14.08
N TYR A 36 1.00 -13.06 -12.89
CA TYR A 36 -0.34 -13.60 -12.68
C TYR A 36 -1.41 -12.55 -12.35
N LYS A 37 -1.08 -11.25 -12.44
CA LYS A 37 -1.98 -10.15 -12.08
C LYS A 37 -2.62 -10.33 -10.71
N TYR A 38 -1.81 -10.73 -9.73
CA TYR A 38 -2.27 -10.99 -8.39
C TYR A 38 -2.78 -9.71 -7.70
N SER A 39 -3.94 -9.79 -7.03
CA SER A 39 -4.39 -8.76 -6.09
C SER A 39 -4.53 -9.35 -4.68
N GLY A 40 -4.00 -8.65 -3.69
CA GLY A 40 -3.98 -9.11 -2.30
C GLY A 40 -2.91 -8.39 -1.50
N TYR A 41 -2.45 -8.99 -0.41
CA TYR A 41 -1.28 -8.48 0.30
C TYR A 41 -0.30 -9.58 0.68
N ILE A 42 0.91 -9.19 1.04
CA ILE A 42 1.95 -10.06 1.57
C ILE A 42 2.36 -9.50 2.92
N GLU A 43 2.24 -10.30 3.97
CA GLU A 43 2.85 -10.03 5.26
C GLU A 43 4.29 -10.51 5.22
N VAL A 44 5.24 -9.61 5.48
CA VAL A 44 6.66 -9.94 5.49
C VAL A 44 7.23 -9.63 6.86
N LYS A 45 7.97 -10.60 7.39
CA LYS A 45 8.57 -10.56 8.72
C LYS A 45 10.07 -10.72 8.58
N GLY A 46 10.80 -9.65 8.83
CA GLY A 46 12.24 -9.66 9.07
C GLY A 46 12.57 -9.73 10.57
N SER A 47 13.86 -9.79 10.88
CA SER A 47 14.38 -9.80 12.25
C SER A 47 14.24 -8.44 12.96
N LYS A 48 14.33 -7.33 12.22
CA LYS A 48 14.20 -5.96 12.75
C LYS A 48 12.86 -5.32 12.40
N ASN A 49 12.36 -5.54 11.19
CA ASN A 49 11.15 -4.89 10.68
C ASN A 49 10.14 -5.90 10.14
N SER A 50 8.86 -5.67 10.40
CA SER A 50 7.77 -6.43 9.80
C SER A 50 6.83 -5.46 9.11
N PHE A 51 6.39 -5.77 7.90
CA PHE A 51 5.57 -4.86 7.10
C PHE A 51 4.64 -5.65 6.19
N ILE A 52 3.66 -4.96 5.63
CA ILE A 52 2.64 -5.54 4.76
C ILE A 52 2.66 -4.82 3.43
N ILE A 53 2.71 -5.60 2.36
CA ILE A 53 2.79 -5.12 0.98
C ILE A 53 1.43 -5.34 0.35
N ILE A 54 0.80 -4.29 -0.15
CA ILE A 54 -0.44 -4.42 -0.91
C ILE A 54 -0.08 -4.51 -2.39
N ILE A 55 -0.68 -5.49 -3.07
CA ILE A 55 -0.49 -5.73 -4.49
C ILE A 55 -1.85 -5.66 -5.18
N ASP A 56 -1.92 -4.93 -6.29
CA ASP A 56 -3.09 -4.84 -7.15
C ASP A 56 -2.70 -5.15 -8.59
N GLU A 57 -3.33 -6.15 -9.19
CA GLU A 57 -3.05 -6.66 -10.53
C GLU A 57 -1.56 -6.90 -10.81
N GLY A 58 -0.84 -7.36 -9.79
CA GLY A 58 0.58 -7.67 -9.88
C GLY A 58 1.53 -6.48 -9.68
N LEU A 59 0.98 -5.29 -9.42
CA LEU A 59 1.74 -4.11 -9.04
C LEU A 59 1.68 -3.98 -7.52
N ILE A 60 2.83 -3.87 -6.86
CA ILE A 60 2.82 -3.37 -5.49
C ILE A 60 2.24 -1.95 -5.55
N VAL A 61 1.32 -1.60 -4.66
CA VAL A 61 0.63 -0.29 -4.66
C VAL A 61 0.77 0.43 -3.34
N SER A 62 1.12 -0.28 -2.27
CA SER A 62 1.55 0.34 -1.02
C SER A 62 2.32 -0.67 -0.17
N TYR A 63 3.06 -0.16 0.80
CA TYR A 63 3.57 -0.94 1.93
C TYR A 63 3.16 -0.24 3.23
N VAL A 64 2.98 -1.01 4.30
CA VAL A 64 2.61 -0.51 5.62
C VAL A 64 3.49 -1.19 6.66
N ASP A 65 4.24 -0.40 7.44
CA ASP A 65 5.00 -0.93 8.58
C ASP A 65 4.05 -1.45 9.67
N THR A 66 4.35 -2.61 10.24
CA THR A 66 3.49 -3.23 11.27
C THR A 66 3.77 -2.71 12.68
N THR A 67 4.80 -1.87 12.87
CA THR A 67 5.20 -1.34 14.19
C THR A 67 4.38 -0.14 14.67
N ASP A 68 3.05 -0.21 14.55
CA ASP A 68 2.05 0.71 15.13
C ASP A 68 1.89 2.14 14.54
N THR A 69 2.65 2.52 13.51
CA THR A 69 2.32 3.70 12.67
C THR A 69 2.45 3.41 11.18
N PRO A 70 1.37 3.46 10.39
CA PRO A 70 1.43 3.25 8.95
C PRO A 70 2.22 4.41 8.30
N HIS A 71 3.31 4.07 7.62
CA HIS A 71 4.08 5.01 6.80
C HIS A 71 3.81 4.72 5.32
N GLU A 72 3.28 5.71 4.59
CA GLU A 72 3.21 5.65 3.13
C GLU A 72 4.64 5.65 2.57
N ILE A 73 5.07 4.52 2.01
CA ILE A 73 6.37 4.45 1.34
C ILE A 73 6.21 3.71 0.02
N SER A 74 6.83 4.28 -1.02
CA SER A 74 6.82 3.74 -2.38
C SER A 74 7.36 2.32 -2.48
N ASN A 75 6.77 1.53 -3.38
CA ASN A 75 7.13 0.15 -3.77
C ASN A 75 8.62 -0.06 -4.08
N LEU A 76 9.30 1.01 -4.52
CA LEU A 76 10.71 0.96 -4.85
C LEU A 76 11.57 0.95 -3.60
N ILE A 77 11.28 1.83 -2.63
CA ILE A 77 11.94 1.92 -1.30
C ILE A 77 11.91 0.60 -0.57
N PHE A 78 10.85 -0.16 -0.78
CA PHE A 78 10.71 -1.49 -0.24
C PHE A 78 11.87 -2.43 -0.62
N LYS A 79 12.33 -2.47 -1.90
CA LYS A 79 13.43 -3.36 -2.34
C LYS A 79 14.73 -3.19 -1.55
N TYR A 80 14.94 -2.00 -0.97
CA TYR A 80 16.21 -1.60 -0.35
C TYR A 80 16.18 -1.68 1.18
N ARG A 81 15.00 -1.87 1.78
CA ARG A 81 14.80 -2.06 3.24
C ARG A 81 14.66 -3.52 3.66
N ILE A 82 14.43 -4.44 2.73
CA ILE A 82 14.29 -5.87 3.01
C ILE A 82 15.63 -6.45 3.46
N GLU A 83 15.60 -7.20 4.56
CA GLU A 83 16.73 -7.97 5.09
C GLU A 83 17.08 -9.16 4.18
N GLU A 84 18.26 -9.75 4.36
CA GLU A 84 18.73 -10.85 3.48
C GLU A 84 17.85 -12.11 3.59
N GLU A 85 17.28 -12.35 4.78
CA GLU A 85 16.32 -13.41 5.04
C GLU A 85 15.02 -12.81 5.59
N ILE A 86 13.89 -13.22 5.00
CA ILE A 86 12.57 -12.78 5.44
C ILE A 86 11.58 -13.94 5.39
N LYS A 87 10.63 -13.92 6.31
CA LYS A 87 9.46 -14.80 6.24
C LYS A 87 8.32 -14.05 5.55
N ALA A 88 7.75 -14.63 4.50
CA ALA A 88 6.62 -14.01 3.80
C ALA A 88 5.40 -14.93 3.81
N ILE A 89 4.23 -14.32 4.03
CA ILE A 89 2.92 -14.97 4.00
C ILE A 89 2.07 -14.21 2.98
N THR A 90 1.65 -14.91 1.93
CA THR A 90 0.92 -14.33 0.80
C THR A 90 -0.57 -14.62 0.93
N TYR A 91 -1.38 -13.56 0.87
CA TYR A 91 -2.81 -13.66 1.07
C TYR A 91 -3.61 -13.09 -0.09
N THR A 92 -4.40 -13.92 -0.77
CA THR A 92 -5.08 -13.58 -2.03
C THR A 92 -6.45 -12.96 -1.83
N MET A 93 -6.73 -11.86 -2.53
CA MET A 93 -8.07 -11.26 -2.57
C MET A 93 -8.81 -11.65 -3.86
N PRO A 94 -10.14 -11.75 -3.81
CA PRO A 94 -10.93 -11.78 -5.03
C PRO A 94 -10.80 -10.48 -5.84
N ILE A 95 -11.00 -10.59 -7.14
CA ILE A 95 -11.03 -9.46 -8.08
C ILE A 95 -12.15 -8.48 -7.66
N GLY A 96 -11.82 -7.18 -7.55
CA GLY A 96 -12.77 -6.09 -7.24
C GLY A 96 -12.70 -5.50 -5.82
N PHE A 97 -11.93 -6.12 -4.92
CA PHE A 97 -11.71 -5.63 -3.55
C PHE A 97 -10.47 -4.73 -3.40
N SER A 98 -9.76 -4.48 -4.51
CA SER A 98 -8.46 -3.79 -4.50
C SER A 98 -8.53 -2.39 -3.91
N ASN A 99 -9.54 -1.58 -4.25
CA ASN A 99 -9.64 -0.21 -3.73
C ASN A 99 -9.82 -0.15 -2.20
N ILE A 100 -10.57 -1.11 -1.63
CA ILE A 100 -10.78 -1.20 -0.17
C ILE A 100 -9.46 -1.56 0.50
N LEU A 101 -8.71 -2.49 -0.08
CA LEU A 101 -7.40 -2.88 0.44
C LEU A 101 -6.38 -1.75 0.26
N ARG A 102 -6.38 -1.04 -0.87
CA ARG A 102 -5.44 0.06 -1.14
C ARG A 102 -5.63 1.24 -0.19
N GLY A 103 -6.83 1.43 0.37
CA GLY A 103 -7.13 2.52 1.30
C GLY A 103 -7.33 2.11 2.76
N PHE A 104 -7.14 0.83 3.12
CA PHE A 104 -7.53 0.34 4.45
C PHE A 104 -6.84 1.09 5.60
N TYR A 105 -5.62 1.57 5.38
CA TYR A 105 -4.83 2.34 6.35
C TYR A 105 -5.34 3.79 6.53
N LEU A 106 -6.19 4.26 5.61
CA LEU A 106 -6.86 5.57 5.66
C LEU A 106 -8.21 5.49 6.38
N PHE A 107 -8.69 4.29 6.75
CA PHE A 107 -10.01 4.14 7.33
C PHE A 107 -10.08 4.70 8.74
N GLU A 108 -11.08 5.55 8.95
CA GLU A 108 -11.38 6.14 10.25
C GLU A 108 -12.67 5.55 10.83
N ASN A 109 -12.86 5.72 12.14
CA ASN A 109 -14.10 5.31 12.79
C ASN A 109 -15.26 6.18 12.31
N GLN A 110 -16.17 5.60 11.53
CA GLN A 110 -17.38 6.27 11.08
C GLN A 110 -18.53 6.08 12.07
N ILE A 111 -18.59 4.91 12.72
CA ILE A 111 -19.62 4.51 13.69
C ILE A 111 -18.96 3.58 14.73
N MET A 112 -19.23 3.80 16.01
CA MET A 112 -18.75 2.93 17.08
C MET A 112 -19.88 2.50 18.00
N ASN A 113 -19.83 1.25 18.46
CA ASN A 113 -20.71 0.66 19.46
C ASN A 113 -22.20 0.89 19.16
N TYR A 114 -22.58 0.85 17.88
CA TYR A 114 -23.96 1.04 17.48
C TYR A 114 -24.76 -0.23 17.77
N ASN A 115 -25.66 -0.15 18.74
CA ASN A 115 -26.51 -1.26 19.14
C ASN A 115 -27.68 -1.40 18.14
N LEU A 116 -27.70 -2.50 17.39
CA LEU A 116 -28.85 -2.91 16.60
C LEU A 116 -29.79 -3.74 17.48
N THR A 117 -31.06 -3.33 17.50
CA THR A 117 -32.12 -4.04 18.23
C THR A 117 -33.12 -4.72 17.30
N ASN A 118 -33.18 -4.28 16.05
CA ASN A 118 -34.11 -4.80 15.05
C ASN A 118 -33.61 -4.58 13.61
N TYR A 119 -34.32 -5.16 12.64
CA TYR A 119 -33.97 -5.06 11.22
C TYR A 119 -34.12 -3.63 10.64
N ARG A 120 -35.00 -2.79 11.17
CA ARG A 120 -35.16 -1.40 10.73
C ARG A 120 -33.96 -0.53 11.09
N ASP A 121 -33.34 -0.78 12.24
CA ASP A 121 -32.10 -0.13 12.64
C ASP A 121 -30.97 -0.48 11.65
N TRP A 122 -30.94 -1.73 11.17
CA TRP A 122 -29.98 -2.19 10.16
C TRP A 122 -30.18 -1.48 8.82
N GLU A 123 -31.42 -1.39 8.34
CA GLU A 123 -31.74 -0.63 7.12
C GLU A 123 -31.36 0.85 7.26
N SER A 124 -31.61 1.44 8.41
CA SER A 124 -31.27 2.84 8.71
C SER A 124 -29.75 3.07 8.72
N LEU A 125 -28.98 2.12 9.26
CA LEU A 125 -27.53 2.12 9.21
C LEU A 125 -27.02 2.08 7.77
N LEU A 126 -27.52 1.15 6.96
CA LEU A 126 -27.13 1.04 5.55
C LEU A 126 -27.47 2.31 4.76
N LEU A 127 -28.64 2.89 4.99
CA LEU A 127 -29.03 4.17 4.39
C LEU A 127 -28.09 5.31 4.80
N LYS A 128 -27.63 5.34 6.06
CA LYS A 128 -26.66 6.33 6.54
C LYS A 128 -25.31 6.16 5.84
N LEU A 129 -24.83 4.93 5.66
CA LEU A 129 -23.58 4.63 4.96
C LEU A 129 -23.67 4.95 3.45
N ALA A 130 -24.82 4.65 2.82
CA ALA A 130 -25.12 5.02 1.44
C ALA A 130 -25.10 6.54 1.24
N LYS A 131 -25.76 7.30 2.12
CA LYS A 131 -25.73 8.78 2.07
C LYS A 131 -24.34 9.37 2.25
N LYS A 132 -23.52 8.75 3.10
CA LYS A 132 -22.11 9.12 3.31
C LYS A 132 -21.16 8.55 2.24
N ASN A 133 -21.68 7.79 1.28
CA ASN A 133 -20.88 7.14 0.24
C ASN A 133 -19.65 6.39 0.80
N THR A 134 -19.80 5.71 1.94
CA THR A 134 -18.67 5.18 2.70
C THR A 134 -18.09 3.91 2.09
N THR A 135 -16.78 3.88 1.88
CA THR A 135 -16.02 2.67 1.55
C THR A 135 -15.19 2.25 2.76
N GLY A 136 -15.22 0.96 3.12
CA GLY A 136 -14.76 0.54 4.44
C GLY A 136 -15.16 -0.88 4.85
N ILE A 137 -15.22 -1.09 6.17
CA ILE A 137 -15.52 -2.36 6.83
C ILE A 137 -16.59 -2.15 7.90
N ILE A 138 -17.59 -3.02 7.92
CA ILE A 138 -18.53 -3.18 9.02
C ILE A 138 -18.07 -4.38 9.85
N GLU A 139 -17.77 -4.15 11.12
CA GLU A 139 -17.64 -5.19 12.13
C GLU A 139 -18.99 -5.36 12.84
N ILE A 140 -19.44 -6.61 12.93
CA ILE A 140 -20.70 -7.01 13.54
C ILE A 140 -20.42 -8.04 14.62
N GLU A 141 -20.65 -7.70 15.88
CA GLU A 141 -20.65 -8.67 16.97
C GLU A 141 -22.08 -9.17 17.20
N ILE A 142 -22.31 -10.48 17.05
CA ILE A 142 -23.59 -11.15 17.32
C ILE A 142 -23.34 -12.36 18.21
N GLN A 143 -23.95 -12.40 19.39
CA GLN A 143 -23.89 -13.55 20.32
C GLN A 143 -22.44 -14.02 20.62
N GLY A 144 -21.52 -13.08 20.81
CA GLY A 144 -20.10 -13.37 21.12
C GLY A 144 -19.26 -13.82 19.92
N GLN A 145 -19.81 -13.76 18.70
CA GLN A 145 -19.06 -13.96 17.46
C GLN A 145 -18.96 -12.64 16.69
N THR A 146 -17.75 -12.35 16.21
CA THR A 146 -17.48 -11.16 15.40
C THR A 146 -17.42 -11.53 13.92
N TYR A 147 -18.21 -10.84 13.11
CA TYR A 147 -18.24 -10.95 11.67
C TYR A 147 -17.80 -9.64 11.03
N TYR A 148 -17.25 -9.73 9.83
CA TYR A 148 -16.78 -8.59 9.07
C TYR A 148 -17.47 -8.56 7.71
N MET A 149 -17.80 -7.37 7.23
CA MET A 149 -18.34 -7.15 5.89
C MET A 149 -17.66 -5.95 5.24
N LEU A 150 -17.45 -6.03 3.94
CA LEU A 150 -16.90 -4.93 3.18
C LEU A 150 -18.03 -4.04 2.67
N ILE A 151 -17.81 -2.73 2.71
CA ILE A 151 -18.70 -1.74 2.11
C ILE A 151 -17.95 -0.98 1.03
N LYS A 152 -18.62 -0.75 -0.10
CA LYS A 152 -18.11 0.03 -1.22
C LYS A 152 -19.17 1.04 -1.62
N SER A 153 -18.81 2.32 -1.59
CA SER A 153 -19.72 3.41 -1.94
C SER A 153 -21.05 3.31 -1.18
N GLY A 154 -20.96 2.95 0.11
CA GLY A 154 -22.06 2.80 1.04
C GLY A 154 -22.93 1.55 0.90
N ASN A 155 -22.62 0.65 -0.04
CA ASN A 155 -23.32 -0.62 -0.24
C ASN A 155 -22.49 -1.78 0.31
N ILE A 156 -23.16 -2.78 0.89
CA ILE A 156 -22.49 -4.03 1.27
C ILE A 156 -21.99 -4.69 -0.01
N PHE A 157 -20.70 -4.99 -0.03
CA PHE A 157 -20.05 -5.56 -1.19
C PHE A 157 -19.99 -7.09 -1.03
N LEU A 158 -20.94 -7.76 -1.69
CA LEU A 158 -21.12 -9.20 -1.65
C LEU A 158 -20.89 -9.80 -3.04
N ARG A 159 -20.36 -11.01 -3.07
CA ARG A 159 -20.20 -11.87 -4.22
C ARG A 159 -21.37 -12.83 -4.32
N THR A 160 -21.58 -13.33 -5.52
CA THR A 160 -22.55 -14.39 -5.84
C THR A 160 -22.04 -15.79 -5.52
N ASP A 161 -20.80 -15.95 -5.06
CA ASP A 161 -20.22 -17.25 -4.72
C ASP A 161 -20.59 -17.72 -3.31
N THR A 162 -20.41 -19.01 -3.05
CA THR A 162 -20.69 -19.67 -1.76
C THR A 162 -19.42 -19.91 -0.95
N LEU A 163 -18.31 -19.26 -1.30
CA LEU A 163 -17.05 -19.41 -0.57
C LEU A 163 -17.19 -18.83 0.84
N ASN A 164 -16.93 -19.69 1.84
CA ASN A 164 -16.88 -19.29 3.24
C ASN A 164 -15.47 -18.79 3.59
N ASN A 165 -15.36 -17.53 3.98
CA ASN A 165 -14.11 -16.93 4.42
C ASN A 165 -14.14 -16.66 5.93
N ASN A 166 -14.32 -17.72 6.73
CA ASN A 166 -14.39 -17.66 8.19
C ASN A 166 -15.38 -16.58 8.67
N ASN A 167 -14.87 -15.53 9.31
CA ASN A 167 -15.68 -14.44 9.88
C ASN A 167 -15.95 -13.30 8.88
N LEU A 168 -15.30 -13.28 7.70
CA LEU A 168 -15.56 -12.28 6.67
C LEU A 168 -16.67 -12.76 5.74
N ILE A 169 -17.79 -12.06 5.79
CA ILE A 169 -18.97 -12.32 4.99
C ILE A 169 -18.80 -11.59 3.65
N ILE A 170 -18.32 -12.34 2.66
CA ILE A 170 -18.22 -11.88 1.27
C ILE A 170 -19.32 -12.46 0.37
N SER A 171 -20.13 -13.40 0.85
CA SER A 171 -21.12 -14.13 0.04
C SER A 171 -22.53 -13.64 0.35
N SER A 172 -23.34 -13.40 -0.70
CA SER A 172 -24.76 -13.07 -0.56
C SER A 172 -25.55 -14.15 0.20
N TYR A 173 -25.19 -15.42 0.02
CA TYR A 173 -25.81 -16.52 0.75
C TYR A 173 -25.53 -16.44 2.25
N TYR A 174 -24.25 -16.32 2.63
CA TYR A 174 -23.86 -16.23 4.03
C TYR A 174 -24.38 -14.96 4.71
N TYR A 175 -24.41 -13.84 3.98
CA TYR A 175 -25.03 -12.61 4.47
C TYR A 175 -26.50 -12.80 4.84
N ASN A 176 -27.27 -13.43 3.96
CA ASN A 176 -28.70 -13.68 4.20
C ASN A 176 -28.92 -14.66 5.36
N GLU A 177 -28.23 -15.80 5.36
CA GLU A 177 -28.48 -16.88 6.32
C GLU A 177 -27.85 -16.66 7.70
N VAL A 178 -26.69 -15.98 7.77
CA VAL A 178 -25.93 -15.81 9.03
C VAL A 178 -26.18 -14.45 9.66
N ILE A 179 -26.16 -13.37 8.88
CA ILE A 179 -26.26 -12.01 9.41
C ILE A 179 -27.73 -11.56 9.45
N LEU A 180 -28.37 -11.48 8.29
CA LEU A 180 -29.74 -10.93 8.19
C LEU A 180 -30.76 -11.74 8.97
N LYS A 181 -30.70 -13.07 8.90
CA LYS A 181 -31.59 -13.95 9.64
C LYS A 181 -31.49 -13.73 11.15
N LYS A 182 -30.28 -13.60 11.70
CA LYS A 182 -30.07 -13.33 13.13
C LYS A 182 -30.62 -11.96 13.53
N ILE A 183 -30.36 -10.92 12.73
CA ILE A 183 -30.89 -9.57 12.97
C ILE A 183 -32.43 -9.58 12.93
N LYS A 184 -33.03 -10.24 11.93
CA LYS A 184 -34.49 -10.35 11.79
C LYS A 184 -35.14 -11.12 12.94
N ASN A 185 -34.42 -12.10 13.51
CA ASN A 185 -34.85 -12.84 14.69
C ASN A 185 -34.60 -12.10 16.02
N GLY A 186 -34.19 -10.82 15.97
CA GLY A 186 -34.02 -9.98 17.15
C GLY A 186 -32.72 -10.22 17.92
N ALA A 187 -31.70 -10.81 17.28
CA ALA A 187 -30.39 -10.92 17.91
C ALA A 187 -29.81 -9.53 18.19
N ARG A 188 -29.36 -9.30 19.42
CA ARG A 188 -28.63 -8.08 19.77
C ARG A 188 -27.29 -8.09 19.04
N CYS A 189 -27.03 -7.02 18.29
CA CYS A 189 -25.78 -6.87 17.57
C CYS A 189 -25.10 -5.56 17.96
N ILE A 190 -23.76 -5.57 18.08
CA ILE A 190 -22.96 -4.36 18.22
C ILE A 190 -22.23 -4.14 16.90
N ILE A 191 -22.36 -2.93 16.36
CA ILE A 191 -21.74 -2.54 15.08
C ILE A 191 -20.65 -1.51 15.31
N ASN A 192 -19.50 -1.78 14.70
CA ASN A 192 -18.46 -0.78 14.44
C ASN A 192 -18.28 -0.64 12.92
N VAL A 193 -18.17 0.60 12.44
CA VAL A 193 -17.87 0.87 11.03
C VAL A 193 -16.60 1.70 10.96
N THR A 194 -15.63 1.17 10.23
CA THR A 194 -14.40 1.87 9.85
C THR A 194 -14.43 2.12 8.36
N GLY A 195 -14.07 3.31 7.92
CA GLY A 195 -14.11 3.66 6.51
C GLY A 195 -13.82 5.12 6.25
N ILE A 196 -13.94 5.49 5.00
CA ILE A 196 -13.67 6.82 4.45
C ILE A 196 -14.74 7.14 3.40
N ASP A 197 -14.97 8.42 3.12
CA ASP A 197 -15.81 8.79 1.97
C ASP A 197 -15.16 8.26 0.68
N ASN A 198 -15.96 7.66 -0.22
CA ASN A 198 -15.41 7.03 -1.43
C ASN A 198 -14.76 8.03 -2.39
N LYS A 199 -15.19 9.31 -2.43
CA LYS A 199 -14.52 10.31 -3.28
C LYS A 199 -13.16 10.68 -2.70
N GLU A 200 -13.10 10.88 -1.38
CA GLU A 200 -11.85 11.12 -0.68
C GLU A 200 -10.87 9.94 -0.85
N LEU A 201 -11.37 8.70 -0.78
CA LEU A 201 -10.58 7.51 -1.09
C LEU A 201 -10.04 7.56 -2.52
N GLU A 202 -10.88 7.81 -3.52
CA GLU A 202 -10.45 7.87 -4.91
C GLU A 202 -9.41 8.97 -5.16
N GLU A 203 -9.56 10.12 -4.51
CA GLU A 203 -8.58 11.21 -4.56
C GLU A 203 -7.24 10.78 -3.93
N LYS A 204 -7.26 10.17 -2.73
CA LYS A 204 -6.06 9.66 -2.08
C LYS A 204 -5.36 8.57 -2.89
N LEU A 205 -6.13 7.66 -3.50
CA LEU A 205 -5.58 6.63 -4.37
C LEU A 205 -4.93 7.23 -5.62
N LYS A 206 -5.54 8.26 -6.23
CA LYS A 206 -4.95 8.98 -7.37
C LYS A 206 -3.69 9.76 -6.97
N GLU A 207 -3.71 10.45 -5.83
CA GLU A 207 -2.54 11.13 -5.28
C GLU A 207 -1.38 10.15 -5.09
N ASN A 208 -1.68 8.96 -4.57
CA ASN A 208 -0.70 7.92 -4.39
C ASN A 208 -0.21 7.38 -5.73
N ASP A 209 -1.08 7.05 -6.67
CA ASP A 209 -0.66 6.59 -8.00
C ASP A 209 0.28 7.59 -8.68
N ILE A 210 0.02 8.89 -8.51
CA ILE A 210 0.94 9.95 -8.94
C ILE A 210 2.27 9.86 -8.18
N LYS A 211 2.29 9.88 -6.84
CA LYS A 211 3.52 9.76 -6.04
C LYS A 211 4.35 8.53 -6.43
N HIS A 212 3.71 7.38 -6.59
CA HIS A 212 4.34 6.12 -7.01
C HIS A 212 4.91 6.23 -8.42
N SER A 213 4.19 6.85 -9.36
CA SER A 213 4.65 7.07 -10.73
C SER A 213 5.86 8.01 -10.83
N LEU A 214 6.15 8.81 -9.81
CA LEU A 214 7.28 9.73 -9.78
C LEU A 214 8.58 9.05 -9.30
N VAL A 215 8.48 7.95 -8.55
CA VAL A 215 9.66 7.27 -8.02
C VAL A 215 10.40 6.50 -9.14
N ARG A 216 11.73 6.58 -9.16
CA ARG A 216 12.57 5.92 -10.17
C ARG A 216 13.64 5.06 -9.51
N GLU A 217 13.96 3.94 -10.14
CA GLU A 217 15.11 3.09 -9.80
C GLU A 217 16.19 3.31 -10.87
N LEU A 218 17.30 3.93 -10.50
CA LEU A 218 18.32 4.38 -11.44
C LEU A 218 19.68 3.79 -11.09
N GLU A 219 20.41 3.34 -12.12
CA GLU A 219 21.81 2.93 -12.03
C GLU A 219 22.69 4.14 -11.70
N VAL A 220 23.50 4.02 -10.65
CA VAL A 220 24.43 5.06 -10.21
C VAL A 220 25.68 5.03 -11.07
N ARG A 221 25.99 6.18 -11.67
CA ARG A 221 27.28 6.44 -12.30
C ARG A 221 27.99 7.59 -11.62
N GLU A 222 29.26 7.38 -11.31
CA GLU A 222 30.12 8.43 -10.80
C GLU A 222 30.44 9.46 -11.90
N ALA A 223 30.23 10.74 -11.58
CA ALA A 223 30.57 11.83 -12.49
C ALA A 223 32.11 12.00 -12.59
N LYS A 224 32.69 11.65 -13.75
CA LYS A 224 34.16 11.64 -13.98
C LYS A 224 34.81 12.99 -14.33
N PHE A 225 34.25 14.13 -13.89
CA PHE A 225 34.67 15.53 -14.17
C PHE A 225 34.21 16.17 -15.50
N PHE A 226 33.26 17.12 -15.39
CA PHE A 226 33.35 18.56 -15.73
C PHE A 226 31.98 19.20 -15.40
N GLY A 227 31.93 20.08 -14.38
CA GLY A 227 30.79 21.00 -14.18
C GLY A 227 29.68 20.61 -13.19
N LEU A 228 29.85 19.55 -12.38
CA LEU A 228 29.04 19.30 -11.18
C LEU A 228 29.89 19.61 -9.96
N SER A 229 29.64 20.74 -9.29
CA SER A 229 30.27 21.09 -8.01
C SER A 229 29.20 21.13 -6.92
N GLY A 230 29.58 20.80 -5.68
CA GLY A 230 28.65 20.79 -4.55
C GLY A 230 27.65 19.62 -4.60
N ASN A 231 26.36 19.93 -4.41
CA ASN A 231 25.28 18.93 -4.37
C ASN A 231 24.52 18.80 -5.72
N THR A 232 25.12 19.18 -6.85
CA THR A 232 24.43 19.04 -8.15
C THR A 232 24.47 17.58 -8.62
N ILE A 233 23.34 17.08 -9.13
CA ILE A 233 23.18 15.74 -9.70
C ILE A 233 22.68 15.86 -11.14
N SER A 234 22.98 14.88 -12.00
CA SER A 234 22.40 14.86 -13.35
C SER A 234 21.41 13.71 -13.54
N LEU A 235 20.31 14.03 -14.20
CA LEU A 235 19.26 13.09 -14.60
C LEU A 235 18.96 13.25 -16.09
N SER A 236 18.39 12.22 -16.70
CA SER A 236 17.84 12.31 -18.05
C SER A 236 16.81 13.44 -18.13
N GLN A 237 16.86 14.19 -19.24
CA GLN A 237 15.85 15.20 -19.58
C GLN A 237 14.43 14.60 -19.52
N GLU A 238 14.25 13.35 -19.95
CA GLU A 238 12.95 12.66 -19.96
C GLU A 238 12.35 12.53 -18.54
N ILE A 239 13.18 12.20 -17.54
CA ILE A 239 12.73 12.10 -16.15
C ILE A 239 12.29 13.47 -15.63
N ILE A 240 13.09 14.50 -15.91
CA ILE A 240 12.81 15.86 -15.46
C ILE A 240 11.54 16.39 -16.11
N ASP A 241 11.37 16.24 -17.42
CA ASP A 241 10.17 16.67 -18.13
C ASP A 241 8.90 15.96 -17.62
N PHE A 242 9.01 14.65 -17.35
CA PHE A 242 7.93 13.89 -16.73
C PHE A 242 7.58 14.42 -15.33
N TRP A 243 8.57 14.70 -14.48
CA TRP A 243 8.31 15.24 -13.15
C TRP A 243 7.76 16.68 -13.19
N VAL A 244 8.30 17.56 -14.03
CA VAL A 244 7.84 18.94 -14.22
C VAL A 244 6.38 18.98 -14.67
N SER A 245 6.03 18.16 -15.66
CA SER A 245 4.65 18.08 -16.17
C SER A 245 3.68 17.52 -15.13
N THR A 246 4.08 16.48 -14.40
CA THR A 246 3.23 15.82 -13.41
C THR A 246 3.03 16.66 -12.15
N LEU A 247 4.09 17.30 -11.64
CA LEU A 247 4.06 18.13 -10.43
C LEU A 247 3.68 19.59 -10.71
N GLN A 248 3.56 19.98 -11.98
CA GLN A 248 3.26 21.36 -12.41
C GLN A 248 4.21 22.39 -11.79
N THR A 249 5.50 22.05 -11.66
CA THR A 249 6.55 22.92 -11.09
C THR A 249 7.81 22.89 -11.93
N THR A 250 8.53 24.01 -11.96
CA THR A 250 9.82 24.14 -12.64
C THR A 250 11.02 23.99 -11.70
N LYS A 251 10.77 23.90 -10.39
CA LYS A 251 11.81 23.72 -9.36
C LYS A 251 11.69 22.35 -8.73
N ILE A 252 12.58 21.45 -9.13
CA ILE A 252 12.62 20.07 -8.67
C ILE A 252 14.02 19.78 -8.13
N GLY A 253 14.07 19.38 -6.86
CA GLY A 253 15.19 18.71 -6.22
C GLY A 253 14.97 17.20 -6.24
N VAL A 254 15.89 16.45 -5.65
CA VAL A 254 15.83 14.99 -5.61
C VAL A 254 16.19 14.49 -4.24
N LYS A 255 15.33 13.62 -3.73
CA LYS A 255 15.62 12.79 -2.57
C LYS A 255 16.04 11.39 -3.01
N ILE A 256 17.06 10.86 -2.34
CA ILE A 256 17.66 9.55 -2.61
C ILE A 256 17.45 8.63 -1.41
N GLU A 257 16.86 7.46 -1.61
CA GLU A 257 16.73 6.47 -0.55
C GLU A 257 18.08 5.85 -0.19
N GLY A 258 18.34 5.63 1.10
CA GLY A 258 19.61 5.11 1.61
C GLY A 258 20.69 6.17 1.84
N LEU A 259 20.41 7.44 1.53
CA LEU A 259 21.30 8.54 1.89
C LEU A 259 21.16 8.90 3.38
N GLU A 260 22.28 9.14 4.05
CA GLU A 260 22.28 9.75 5.38
C GLU A 260 21.88 11.24 5.29
N GLY A 261 20.61 11.53 5.65
CA GLY A 261 20.00 12.86 5.68
C GLY A 261 19.22 13.23 4.41
N ASN A 262 18.52 14.36 4.43
CA ASN A 262 17.83 14.90 3.25
C ASN A 262 18.85 15.50 2.27
N LEU A 263 18.70 15.23 0.97
CA LEU A 263 19.55 15.80 -0.07
C LEU A 263 18.84 16.96 -0.77
N ASN A 264 19.21 18.19 -0.43
CA ASN A 264 18.89 19.32 -1.28
C ASN A 264 19.93 19.40 -2.40
N ALA A 265 19.66 18.69 -3.49
CA ALA A 265 20.46 18.68 -4.71
C ALA A 265 19.78 19.46 -5.84
N GLN A 266 20.54 20.30 -6.54
CA GLN A 266 20.08 20.88 -7.80
C GLN A 266 20.15 19.81 -8.90
N THR A 267 19.05 19.60 -9.62
CA THR A 267 19.02 18.72 -10.77
C THR A 267 19.51 19.44 -12.02
N LYS A 268 20.51 18.87 -12.69
CA LYS A 268 20.94 19.29 -14.02
C LYS A 268 20.39 18.30 -15.06
N PRO A 269 19.51 18.74 -15.97
CA PRO A 269 19.09 17.87 -17.07
C PRO A 269 20.26 17.57 -18.01
N ASP A 270 20.38 16.31 -18.41
CA ASP A 270 21.29 15.85 -19.44
C ASP A 270 20.53 15.07 -20.53
N PRO A 271 20.41 15.62 -21.76
CA PRO A 271 19.70 14.96 -22.85
C PRO A 271 20.41 13.73 -23.40
N LYS A 272 21.68 13.51 -23.03
CA LYS A 272 22.47 12.33 -23.44
C LYS A 272 22.44 11.21 -22.41
N LEU A 273 21.88 11.46 -21.22
CA LEU A 273 21.82 10.45 -20.17
C LEU A 273 20.63 9.51 -20.41
N PRO A 274 20.83 8.19 -20.35
CA PRO A 274 19.74 7.22 -20.39
C PRO A 274 18.72 7.44 -19.24
N PRO A 275 17.43 7.15 -19.45
CA PRO A 275 16.38 7.35 -18.45
C PRO A 275 16.45 6.40 -17.25
N ASP A 276 17.32 5.39 -17.29
CA ASP A 276 17.59 4.43 -16.21
C ASP A 276 18.88 4.74 -15.43
N VAL A 277 19.51 5.90 -15.67
CA VAL A 277 20.80 6.27 -15.07
C VAL A 277 20.70 7.59 -14.30
N ILE A 278 21.43 7.66 -13.17
CA ILE A 278 21.69 8.90 -12.43
C ILE A 278 23.20 9.13 -12.30
N GLN A 279 23.65 10.36 -12.57
CA GLN A 279 25.02 10.75 -12.30
C GLN A 279 25.14 11.50 -10.98
N LEU A 280 25.99 10.99 -10.11
CA LEU A 280 26.25 11.54 -8.79
C LEU A 280 27.74 11.89 -8.63
N PRO A 281 28.06 12.98 -7.92
CA PRO A 281 29.44 13.25 -7.51
C PRO A 281 29.87 12.26 -6.41
N SER A 282 31.16 11.95 -6.36
CA SER A 282 31.74 10.91 -5.49
C SER A 282 31.40 11.09 -4.01
N ASN A 283 31.34 12.35 -3.54
CA ASN A 283 30.99 12.69 -2.16
C ASN A 283 29.54 12.32 -1.79
N ILE A 284 28.59 12.37 -2.74
CA ILE A 284 27.21 11.90 -2.51
C ILE A 284 27.18 10.39 -2.52
N ILE A 285 27.84 9.74 -3.49
CA ILE A 285 27.89 8.26 -3.59
C ILE A 285 28.40 7.64 -2.28
N GLN A 286 29.47 8.19 -1.70
CA GLN A 286 30.06 7.68 -0.46
C GLN A 286 29.14 7.75 0.77
N ARG A 287 28.08 8.57 0.73
CA ARG A 287 27.10 8.76 1.80
C ARG A 287 25.85 7.89 1.62
N ILE A 288 25.69 7.24 0.48
CA ILE A 288 24.57 6.34 0.24
C ILE A 288 24.94 4.95 0.78
N LYS A 289 24.08 4.44 1.67
CA LYS A 289 24.17 3.10 2.24
C LYS A 289 22.88 2.34 1.94
N ILE A 290 23.04 1.11 1.46
CA ILE A 290 21.93 0.16 1.28
C ILE A 290 22.27 -1.05 2.14
N ARG A 291 21.38 -1.44 3.05
CA ARG A 291 21.58 -2.58 3.96
C ARG A 291 22.95 -2.54 4.65
N ASP A 292 23.26 -1.39 5.26
CA ASP A 292 24.48 -1.11 6.02
C ASP A 292 25.81 -1.19 5.23
N ARG A 293 25.78 -1.41 3.91
CA ARG A 293 26.96 -1.31 3.03
C ARG A 293 26.90 -0.08 2.14
N LYS A 294 28.08 0.47 1.82
CA LYS A 294 28.22 1.51 0.80
C LYS A 294 27.81 0.95 -0.56
N ILE A 295 27.19 1.81 -1.36
CA ILE A 295 26.87 1.47 -2.74
C ILE A 295 28.12 1.50 -3.62
N MET A 296 28.13 0.71 -4.68
CA MET A 296 29.15 0.69 -5.72
C MET A 296 28.60 1.31 -7.01
N SER A 297 29.50 1.82 -7.86
CA SER A 297 29.12 2.28 -9.20
C SER A 297 28.50 1.12 -10.01
N GLY A 298 27.44 1.40 -10.76
CA GLY A 298 26.64 0.39 -11.46
C GLY A 298 25.54 -0.25 -10.61
N GLU A 299 25.48 0.04 -9.30
CA GLU A 299 24.34 -0.36 -8.49
C GLU A 299 23.17 0.60 -8.65
N LYS A 300 21.96 0.10 -8.41
CA LYS A 300 20.74 0.90 -8.51
C LYS A 300 20.43 1.58 -7.17
N ILE A 301 19.85 2.77 -7.24
CA ILE A 301 19.28 3.50 -6.11
C ILE A 301 17.88 3.98 -6.46
N ILE A 302 17.14 4.39 -5.44
CA ILE A 302 15.81 4.95 -5.64
C ILE A 302 15.89 6.45 -5.47
N VAL A 303 15.25 7.14 -6.42
CA VAL A 303 15.16 8.59 -6.43
C VAL A 303 13.70 9.01 -6.57
N TYR A 304 13.36 10.15 -5.98
CA TYR A 304 12.05 10.76 -6.13
C TYR A 304 12.16 12.28 -6.07
N PRO A 305 11.27 12.99 -6.76
CA PRO A 305 11.32 14.44 -6.83
C PRO A 305 10.97 15.06 -5.47
N GLU A 306 11.61 16.18 -5.16
CA GLU A 306 11.31 17.05 -4.02
C GLU A 306 11.05 18.45 -4.55
N ILE A 307 9.91 19.07 -4.20
CA ILE A 307 9.60 20.44 -4.64
C ILE A 307 10.46 21.40 -3.83
N LEU A 308 11.21 22.29 -4.50
CA LEU A 308 12.10 23.29 -3.88
C LEU A 308 11.47 24.69 -3.80
#